data_AF-A0A6G8F1A3-F1
#
_entry.id   AF-A0A6G8F1A3-F1
#
_cell.length_a   1.000
_cell.length_b   1.000
_cell.length_c   1.000
_cell.angle_alpha   90.00
_cell.angle_beta   90.00
_cell.angle_gamma   90.00
#
_symmetry.space_group_name_H-M   'P 1'
#
loop_
_entity.id
_entity.type
_entity.pdbx_description
1 polymer ?
#
loop_
_entity_poly.entity_id
_entity_poly.type
_entity_poly.pdbx_seq_one_letter_code
_entity_poly.pdbx_strand_id
1 'polypeptide(L)'
;MMNKSKLLYAIATLVFGMAFTATVSSCGSDDDGINGESTKTPTVAATTIHLDIKLSENLIEYTDFIIKYKNDQGKDVTEPVNTTAFQKNITITRFPSTITLTYTKKEGVIIEPDEKITIKHSISYYPIYTMSDGTTGETTLLRGYDDETELTGAQFEMLMQQQLDTYTISIDKNGYITTQ
;
A
#
# COMPACT_ATOMS: atom_id res chain seq x y z
N MET A 1 30.23 -13.09 -14.56
CA MET A 1 30.19 -11.64 -14.30
C MET A 1 28.89 -11.09 -14.87
N MET A 2 27.88 -10.87 -14.04
CA MET A 2 26.59 -10.35 -14.49
C MET A 2 26.62 -8.81 -14.39
N ASN A 3 26.26 -8.16 -15.51
CA ASN A 3 26.44 -6.73 -15.73
C ASN A 3 25.59 -5.90 -14.76
N LYS A 4 26.21 -4.96 -14.03
CA LYS A 4 25.60 -4.08 -13.01
C LYS A 4 24.38 -3.28 -13.52
N SER A 5 24.25 -3.14 -14.83
CA SER A 5 23.11 -2.49 -15.48
C SER A 5 21.79 -3.28 -15.39
N LYS A 6 21.81 -4.61 -15.25
CA LYS A 6 20.55 -5.40 -15.13
C LYS A 6 19.92 -5.32 -13.75
N LEU A 7 20.72 -5.17 -12.69
CA LEU A 7 20.23 -5.00 -11.33
C LEU A 7 19.48 -3.67 -11.17
N LEU A 8 20.00 -2.60 -11.79
CA LEU A 8 19.36 -1.28 -11.83
C LEU A 8 18.07 -1.26 -12.67
N TYR A 9 17.97 -2.09 -13.71
CA TYR A 9 16.74 -2.19 -14.51
C TYR A 9 15.62 -2.97 -13.81
N ALA A 10 15.94 -3.94 -12.94
CA ALA A 10 14.93 -4.57 -12.09
C ALA A 10 14.34 -3.56 -11.09
N ILE A 11 15.19 -2.70 -10.52
CA ILE A 11 14.81 -1.66 -9.55
C ILE A 11 14.07 -0.47 -10.23
N ALA A 12 14.31 -0.22 -11.51
CA ALA A 12 13.70 0.90 -12.25
C ALA A 12 12.27 0.65 -12.76
N THR A 13 11.74 -0.58 -12.67
CA THR A 13 10.40 -0.90 -13.22
C THR A 13 9.25 -0.61 -12.23
N LEU A 14 9.59 -0.14 -11.02
CA LEU A 14 8.66 0.20 -9.94
C LEU A 14 7.96 1.56 -10.10
N VAL A 15 8.31 2.34 -11.14
CA VAL A 15 7.77 3.68 -11.36
C VAL A 15 7.13 3.78 -12.75
N PHE A 16 6.12 2.98 -13.09
CA PHE A 16 5.25 3.29 -14.22
C PHE A 16 3.87 2.63 -14.13
N GLY A 17 2.84 3.48 -14.03
CA GLY A 17 1.49 3.20 -14.53
C GLY A 17 0.39 3.25 -13.48
N MET A 18 -0.75 3.92 -13.66
CA MET A 18 -1.23 4.76 -14.75
C MET A 18 -2.25 5.74 -14.16
N ALA A 19 -2.14 7.02 -14.50
CA ALA A 19 -3.26 7.95 -14.37
C ALA A 19 -4.33 7.56 -15.41
N PHE A 20 -5.44 6.97 -14.96
CA PHE A 20 -6.61 6.80 -15.81
C PHE A 20 -7.44 8.08 -15.75
N THR A 21 -7.26 8.92 -16.77
CA THR A 21 -8.20 10.01 -17.07
C THR A 21 -9.40 9.40 -17.77
N ALA A 22 -10.45 9.07 -17.02
CA ALA A 22 -11.74 8.80 -17.62
C ALA A 22 -12.40 10.14 -17.97
N THR A 23 -12.11 10.64 -19.17
CA THR A 23 -13.01 11.55 -19.88
C THR A 23 -14.31 10.80 -20.18
N VAL A 24 -15.40 11.20 -19.53
CA VAL A 24 -16.76 10.95 -20.03
C VAL A 24 -17.48 12.28 -20.15
N SER A 25 -17.23 12.98 -21.24
CA SER A 25 -18.21 13.86 -21.85
C SER A 25 -19.00 13.04 -22.87
N SER A 26 -20.28 12.78 -22.58
CA SER A 26 -21.40 12.81 -23.53
C SER A 26 -22.59 11.93 -23.07
N CYS A 27 -23.55 12.55 -22.39
CA CYS A 27 -24.96 12.54 -22.81
C CYS A 27 -25.36 14.01 -22.71
N GLY A 28 -25.57 14.71 -23.82
CA GLY A 28 -26.80 14.55 -24.58
C GLY A 28 -27.76 15.61 -24.05
N SER A 29 -27.78 16.73 -24.75
CA SER A 29 -28.73 17.82 -24.58
C SER A 29 -30.16 17.30 -24.49
N ASP A 30 -30.86 17.59 -23.39
CA ASP A 30 -32.25 18.03 -23.48
C ASP A 30 -32.58 18.93 -22.29
N ASP A 31 -33.21 20.04 -22.65
CA ASP A 31 -33.71 21.12 -21.82
C ASP A 31 -35.01 20.65 -21.16
N ASP A 32 -35.06 20.59 -19.83
CA ASP A 32 -36.29 20.75 -19.04
C ASP A 32 -35.93 20.89 -17.56
N GLY A 33 -36.18 22.08 -17.01
CA GLY A 33 -35.71 22.48 -15.70
C GLY A 33 -36.32 21.69 -14.54
N ILE A 34 -35.48 21.39 -13.53
CA ILE A 34 -35.88 21.18 -12.14
C ILE A 34 -34.76 21.76 -11.26
N ASN A 35 -35.18 22.67 -10.38
CA ASN A 35 -34.58 23.13 -9.13
C ASN A 35 -33.08 22.97 -8.92
N GLY A 36 -32.42 24.08 -8.56
CA GLY A 36 -31.07 24.09 -8.04
C GLY A 36 -30.92 23.26 -6.77
N GLU A 37 -30.72 21.96 -6.94
CA GLU A 37 -30.05 21.14 -5.96
C GLU A 37 -28.58 21.48 -6.04
N SER A 38 -28.05 22.03 -4.95
CA SER A 38 -26.61 22.12 -4.77
C SER A 38 -26.06 20.70 -4.88
N THR A 39 -25.48 20.37 -6.03
CA THR A 39 -24.70 19.16 -6.24
C THR A 39 -23.42 19.28 -5.41
N LYS A 40 -23.55 19.26 -4.07
CA LYS A 40 -22.42 18.97 -3.21
C LYS A 40 -22.12 17.51 -3.46
N THR A 41 -21.12 17.26 -4.32
CA THR A 41 -20.51 15.95 -4.44
C THR A 41 -20.23 15.46 -3.02
N PRO A 42 -20.81 14.31 -2.60
CA PRO A 42 -20.63 13.83 -1.24
C PRO A 42 -19.14 13.74 -0.92
N THR A 43 -18.73 14.36 0.19
CA THR A 43 -17.37 14.23 0.69
C THR A 43 -17.25 12.93 1.47
N VAL A 44 -16.08 12.30 1.39
CA VAL A 44 -15.79 11.09 2.15
C VAL A 44 -15.73 11.44 3.64
N ALA A 45 -16.60 10.82 4.44
CA ALA A 45 -16.63 10.96 5.90
C ALA A 45 -15.71 9.94 6.59
N ALA A 46 -15.60 8.74 6.02
CA ALA A 46 -14.68 7.71 6.48
C ALA A 46 -14.21 6.81 5.33
N THR A 47 -13.04 6.20 5.51
CA THR A 47 -12.52 5.14 4.64
C THR A 47 -12.01 4.00 5.51
N THR A 48 -12.54 2.80 5.32
CA THR A 48 -11.99 1.58 5.92
C THR A 48 -11.08 0.92 4.90
N ILE A 49 -9.79 0.85 5.21
CA ILE A 49 -8.79 0.10 4.45
C ILE A 49 -8.70 -1.28 5.04
N HIS A 50 -9.07 -2.28 4.26
CA HIS A 50 -8.75 -3.65 4.58
C HIS A 50 -7.38 -3.97 3.99
N LEU A 51 -6.44 -4.35 4.83
CA LEU A 51 -5.05 -4.60 4.51
C LEU A 51 -4.77 -6.09 4.67
N ASP A 52 -4.32 -6.74 3.60
CA ASP A 52 -3.85 -8.14 3.59
C ASP A 52 -2.38 -8.15 3.19
N ILE A 53 -1.53 -8.63 4.10
CA ILE A 53 -0.09 -8.74 3.92
C ILE A 53 0.28 -10.22 3.97
N LYS A 54 0.98 -10.68 2.93
CA LYS A 54 1.57 -12.02 2.88
C LYS A 54 3.07 -11.88 2.80
N LEU A 55 3.81 -12.61 3.61
CA LEU A 55 5.27 -12.55 3.73
C LEU A 55 5.85 -13.97 3.68
N SER A 56 7.02 -14.15 3.05
CA SER A 56 7.76 -15.41 3.15
C SER A 56 8.31 -15.64 4.56
N GLU A 57 8.55 -16.92 4.90
CA GLU A 57 9.11 -17.30 6.20
C GLU A 57 10.49 -16.65 6.43
N ASN A 58 11.37 -16.64 5.42
CA ASN A 58 12.67 -15.97 5.53
C ASN A 58 12.54 -14.48 5.87
N LEU A 59 11.54 -13.79 5.32
CA LEU A 59 11.35 -12.37 5.59
C LEU A 59 10.95 -12.12 7.05
N ILE A 60 10.04 -12.94 7.59
CA ILE A 60 9.68 -12.91 9.00
C ILE A 60 10.86 -13.29 9.89
N GLU A 61 11.70 -14.24 9.47
CA GLU A 61 12.85 -14.70 10.23
C GLU A 61 13.91 -13.60 10.42
N TYR A 62 14.26 -12.92 9.34
CA TYR A 62 15.41 -12.00 9.33
C TYR A 62 15.06 -10.52 9.52
N THR A 63 13.78 -10.15 9.44
CA THR A 63 13.37 -8.75 9.50
C THR A 63 12.22 -8.49 10.46
N ASP A 64 12.17 -7.27 10.99
CA ASP A 64 11.07 -6.71 11.75
C ASP A 64 10.20 -5.88 10.80
N PHE A 65 8.96 -6.31 10.59
CA PHE A 65 7.96 -5.55 9.84
C PHE A 65 7.10 -4.72 10.79
N ILE A 66 6.89 -3.46 10.45
CA ILE A 66 6.00 -2.56 11.19
C ILE A 66 5.07 -1.82 10.24
N ILE A 67 3.82 -1.67 10.68
CA ILE A 67 2.81 -0.84 10.04
C ILE A 67 2.60 0.39 10.93
N LYS A 68 2.62 1.58 10.33
CA LYS A 68 2.33 2.85 10.99
C LYS A 68 1.14 3.51 10.32
N TYR A 69 0.17 3.96 11.12
CA TYR A 69 -1.02 4.65 10.62
C TYR A 69 -1.66 5.50 11.72
N LYS A 70 -2.60 6.38 11.36
CA LYS A 70 -3.47 7.07 12.32
C LYS A 70 -4.79 6.34 12.47
N ASN A 71 -5.21 6.08 13.71
CA ASN A 71 -6.52 5.48 13.97
C ASN A 71 -7.68 6.49 13.81
N ASP A 72 -8.91 6.03 14.02
CA ASP A 72 -10.15 6.81 13.96
C ASP A 72 -10.19 8.02 14.93
N GLN A 73 -9.36 8.02 15.97
CA GLN A 73 -9.18 9.14 16.89
C GLN A 73 -8.10 10.13 16.42
N GLY A 74 -7.35 9.81 15.36
CA GLY A 74 -6.22 10.58 14.87
C GLY A 74 -4.90 10.32 15.60
N LYS A 75 -4.85 9.30 16.48
CA LYS A 75 -3.64 8.91 17.21
C LYS A 75 -2.75 8.03 16.34
N ASP A 76 -1.44 8.23 16.44
CA ASP A 76 -0.47 7.39 15.77
C ASP A 76 -0.46 5.99 16.40
N VAL A 77 -0.53 4.98 15.55
CA VAL A 77 -0.48 3.56 15.89
C VAL A 77 0.70 2.94 15.16
N THR A 78 1.41 2.06 15.86
CA THR A 78 2.46 1.21 15.30
C THR A 78 2.15 -0.24 15.65
N GLU A 79 2.01 -1.10 14.65
CA GLU A 79 1.70 -2.52 14.83
C GLU A 79 2.81 -3.38 14.18
N PRO A 80 3.37 -4.37 14.89
CA PRO A 80 4.30 -5.32 14.30
C PRO A 80 3.59 -6.37 13.45
N VAL A 81 4.22 -6.83 12.37
CA VAL A 81 3.77 -7.94 11.54
C VAL A 81 4.72 -9.12 11.73
N ASN A 82 4.31 -10.08 12.56
CA ASN A 82 5.15 -11.20 12.99
C ASN A 82 4.67 -12.54 12.41
N THR A 83 3.82 -12.52 11.40
CA THR A 83 3.19 -13.70 10.79
C THR A 83 3.31 -13.63 9.27
N THR A 84 3.37 -14.80 8.63
CA THR A 84 3.42 -14.92 7.16
C THR A 84 2.13 -14.49 6.47
N ALA A 85 1.02 -14.43 7.21
CA ALA A 85 -0.23 -13.85 6.76
C ALA A 85 -0.77 -12.92 7.85
N PHE A 86 -1.04 -11.67 7.49
CA PHE A 86 -1.54 -10.64 8.38
C PHE A 86 -2.71 -9.92 7.71
N GLN A 87 -3.80 -9.76 8.45
CA GLN A 87 -4.99 -9.07 7.98
C GLN A 87 -5.45 -8.04 9.00
N LYS A 88 -5.78 -6.85 8.54
CA LYS A 88 -6.24 -5.75 9.40
C LYS A 88 -7.20 -4.82 8.70
N ASN A 89 -8.22 -4.37 9.44
CA ASN A 89 -9.06 -3.27 9.01
C ASN A 89 -8.60 -1.98 9.70
N ILE A 90 -8.30 -0.95 8.92
CA ILE A 90 -7.86 0.36 9.38
C ILE A 90 -8.90 1.39 8.96
N THR A 91 -9.62 1.95 9.91
CA THR A 91 -10.62 3.00 9.64
C THR A 91 -10.00 4.38 9.78
N ILE A 92 -10.15 5.19 8.75
CA ILE A 92 -9.63 6.55 8.63
C ILE A 92 -10.83 7.49 8.55
N THR A 93 -10.93 8.39 9.52
CA THR A 93 -11.98 9.42 9.62
C THR A 93 -11.41 10.84 9.52
N ARG A 94 -10.08 10.95 9.40
CA ARG A 94 -9.34 12.20 9.32
C ARG A 94 -8.44 12.16 8.10
N PHE A 95 -8.62 13.11 7.20
CA PHE A 95 -7.91 13.19 5.93
C PHE A 95 -7.09 14.49 5.84
N PRO A 96 -5.96 14.50 5.11
CA PRO A 96 -5.31 13.35 4.50
C PRO A 96 -4.71 12.39 5.54
N SER A 97 -4.55 11.12 5.16
CA SER A 97 -3.94 10.09 6.02
C SER A 97 -2.98 9.20 5.24
N THR A 98 -2.11 8.52 5.97
CA THR A 98 -1.13 7.58 5.42
C THR A 98 -1.11 6.29 6.22
N ILE A 99 -0.91 5.17 5.51
CA ILE A 99 -0.53 3.89 6.08
C ILE A 99 0.84 3.56 5.51
N THR A 100 1.82 3.37 6.38
CA THR A 100 3.20 3.13 6.00
C THR A 100 3.63 1.76 6.50
N LEU A 101 4.18 0.95 5.61
CA LEU A 101 4.77 -0.34 5.92
C LEU A 101 6.28 -0.20 5.74
N THR A 102 7.04 -0.57 6.78
CA THR A 102 8.50 -0.56 6.73
C THR A 102 9.04 -1.85 7.30
N TYR A 103 10.18 -2.31 6.79
CA TYR A 103 10.89 -3.44 7.38
C TYR A 103 12.37 -3.15 7.58
N THR A 104 12.94 -3.74 8.62
CA THR A 104 14.35 -3.61 8.99
C THR A 104 14.94 -4.96 9.33
N LYS A 105 16.24 -5.15 9.10
CA LYS A 105 16.94 -6.34 9.61
C LYS A 105 16.83 -6.44 11.13
N LYS A 106 16.52 -7.63 11.63
CA LYS A 106 16.53 -7.96 13.05
C LYS A 106 17.94 -7.87 13.63
N GLU A 107 18.03 -7.36 14.84
CA GLU A 107 19.29 -7.28 15.57
C GLU A 107 19.81 -8.68 15.93
N GLY A 108 21.11 -8.91 15.76
CA GLY A 108 21.78 -10.16 16.15
C GLY A 108 21.56 -11.36 15.24
N VAL A 109 20.74 -11.23 14.20
CA VAL A 109 20.55 -12.28 13.18
C VAL A 109 21.79 -12.39 12.29
N ILE A 110 22.31 -13.61 12.17
CA ILE A 110 23.42 -13.97 11.28
C ILE A 110 22.83 -14.64 10.04
N ILE A 111 23.24 -14.17 8.87
CA ILE A 111 22.78 -14.69 7.58
C ILE A 111 24.01 -15.25 6.85
N GLU A 112 23.97 -16.55 6.51
CA GLU A 112 25.10 -17.18 5.86
C GLU A 112 25.22 -16.70 4.40
N PRO A 113 26.42 -16.36 3.89
CA PRO A 113 26.56 -15.71 2.58
C PRO A 113 25.96 -16.47 1.39
N ASP A 114 25.96 -17.80 1.45
CA ASP A 114 25.48 -18.73 0.43
C ASP A 114 24.08 -19.30 0.72
N GLU A 115 23.47 -18.92 1.84
CA GLU A 115 22.09 -19.26 2.16
C GLU A 115 21.14 -18.76 1.07
N LYS A 116 20.16 -19.59 0.70
CA LYS A 116 19.12 -19.20 -0.26
C LYS A 116 17.97 -18.56 0.51
N ILE A 117 17.68 -17.32 0.16
CA ILE A 117 16.64 -16.53 0.80
C ILE A 117 15.58 -16.20 -0.25
N THR A 118 14.35 -16.64 0.01
CA THR A 118 13.20 -16.27 -0.79
C THR A 118 12.53 -15.06 -0.14
N ILE A 119 12.55 -13.93 -0.84
CA ILE A 119 11.74 -12.76 -0.50
C ILE A 119 10.44 -12.87 -1.26
N LYS A 120 9.33 -13.03 -0.55
CA LYS A 120 8.00 -12.84 -1.11
C LYS A 120 7.24 -11.88 -0.23
N HIS A 121 6.66 -10.85 -0.83
CA HIS A 121 5.64 -10.09 -0.14
C HIS A 121 4.51 -9.67 -1.08
N SER A 122 3.29 -9.62 -0.54
CA SER A 122 2.14 -9.07 -1.25
C SER A 122 1.32 -8.20 -0.32
N ILE A 123 0.91 -7.01 -0.77
CA ILE A 123 0.14 -6.04 0.00
C ILE A 123 -1.15 -5.70 -0.75
N SER A 124 -2.21 -6.43 -0.48
CA SER A 124 -3.52 -6.11 -1.06
C SER A 124 -4.27 -5.15 -0.15
N TYR A 125 -4.91 -4.15 -0.75
CA TYR A 125 -5.81 -3.28 -0.01
C TYR A 125 -7.10 -2.99 -0.76
N TYR A 126 -8.19 -2.86 -0.01
CA TYR A 126 -9.48 -2.44 -0.57
C TYR A 126 -10.13 -1.40 0.35
N PRO A 127 -10.42 -0.20 -0.17
CA PRO A 127 -11.09 0.84 0.59
C PRO A 127 -12.61 0.72 0.46
N ILE A 128 -13.28 0.87 1.59
CA ILE A 128 -14.73 1.08 1.68
C ILE A 128 -14.94 2.52 2.12
N TYR A 129 -15.65 3.30 1.30
CA TYR A 129 -15.93 4.71 1.55
C TYR A 129 -17.30 4.85 2.19
N THR A 130 -17.38 5.60 3.29
CA THR A 130 -18.63 6.12 3.82
C THR A 130 -18.73 7.60 3.45
N MET A 131 -19.74 7.94 2.67
CA MET A 131 -20.05 9.32 2.30
C MET A 131 -20.76 10.05 3.44
N SER A 132 -20.74 11.39 3.42
CA SER A 132 -21.38 12.22 4.46
C SER A 132 -22.90 12.03 4.59
N ASP A 133 -23.56 11.52 3.56
CA ASP A 133 -25.00 11.18 3.57
C ASP A 133 -25.30 9.77 4.13
N GLY A 134 -24.26 9.05 4.56
CA GLY A 134 -24.36 7.70 5.10
C GLY A 134 -24.33 6.59 4.05
N THR A 135 -24.27 6.93 2.75
CA THR A 135 -24.10 5.94 1.69
C THR A 135 -22.69 5.34 1.72
N THR A 136 -22.59 4.06 1.37
CA THR A 136 -21.32 3.36 1.28
C THR A 136 -20.98 3.06 -0.18
N GLY A 137 -19.77 3.41 -0.60
CA GLY A 137 -19.21 3.00 -1.88
C GLY A 137 -18.05 2.03 -1.64
N GLU A 138 -18.05 0.91 -2.35
CA GLU A 138 -16.90 0.01 -2.42
C GLU A 138 -16.11 0.32 -3.69
N THR A 139 -14.79 0.19 -3.63
CA THR A 139 -13.98 0.16 -4.85
C THR A 139 -13.37 -1.21 -5.06
N THR A 140 -13.01 -1.48 -6.31
CA THR A 140 -12.31 -2.69 -6.72
C THR A 140 -11.02 -2.86 -5.93
N LEU A 141 -10.63 -4.13 -5.67
CA LEU A 141 -9.33 -4.49 -5.11
C LEU A 141 -8.21 -3.72 -5.83
N LEU A 142 -7.49 -2.88 -5.08
CA LEU A 142 -6.28 -2.23 -5.57
C LEU A 142 -5.11 -3.10 -5.11
N ARG A 143 -4.55 -3.89 -6.04
CA ARG A 143 -3.37 -4.72 -5.74
C ARG A 143 -2.15 -3.84 -5.56
N GLY A 144 -1.63 -3.78 -4.34
CA GLY A 144 -0.34 -3.22 -4.02
C GLY A 144 0.72 -4.31 -4.02
N TYR A 145 1.39 -4.53 -5.15
CA TYR A 145 2.63 -5.30 -5.18
C TYR A 145 2.50 -6.82 -4.91
N ASP A 146 3.08 -7.63 -5.80
CA ASP A 146 3.25 -9.07 -5.63
C ASP A 146 4.59 -9.39 -6.32
N ASP A 147 5.62 -9.59 -5.50
CA ASP A 147 6.98 -9.83 -5.96
C ASP A 147 7.54 -11.03 -5.22
N GLU A 148 8.31 -11.83 -5.96
CA GLU A 148 9.00 -13.00 -5.48
C GLU A 148 10.39 -13.03 -6.08
N THR A 149 11.40 -12.89 -5.23
CA THR A 149 12.80 -12.87 -5.62
C THR A 149 13.60 -13.83 -4.75
N GLU A 150 14.45 -14.63 -5.39
CA GLU A 150 15.45 -15.44 -4.71
C GLU A 150 16.79 -14.71 -4.66
N LEU A 151 17.38 -14.62 -3.48
CA LEU A 151 18.68 -14.00 -3.22
C LEU A 151 19.61 -14.98 -2.51
N THR A 152 20.91 -14.78 -2.63
CA THR A 152 21.87 -15.34 -1.67
C THR A 152 21.87 -14.50 -0.38
N GLY A 153 22.31 -15.07 0.73
CA GLY A 153 22.42 -14.34 2.00
C GLY A 153 23.29 -13.09 1.89
N ALA A 154 24.38 -13.14 1.13
CA ALA A 154 25.20 -11.95 0.83
C ALA A 154 24.43 -10.85 0.07
N GLN A 155 23.56 -11.23 -0.87
CA GLN A 155 22.72 -10.27 -1.61
C GLN A 155 21.62 -9.68 -0.72
N PHE A 156 21.04 -10.50 0.16
CA PHE A 156 20.05 -10.06 1.13
C PHE A 156 20.64 -9.08 2.16
N GLU A 157 21.83 -9.37 2.71
CA GLU A 157 22.55 -8.44 3.59
C GLU A 157 22.84 -7.10 2.91
N MET A 158 23.28 -7.14 1.64
CA MET A 158 23.46 -5.91 0.86
C MET A 158 22.16 -5.13 0.67
N LEU A 159 21.03 -5.82 0.44
CA LEU A 159 19.72 -5.20 0.31
C LEU A 159 19.32 -4.50 1.63
N MET A 160 19.45 -5.18 2.77
CA MET A 160 19.10 -4.64 4.09
C MET A 160 19.98 -3.44 4.50
N GLN A 161 21.22 -3.37 4.03
CA GLN A 161 22.10 -2.22 4.27
C GLN A 161 21.77 -1.01 3.38
N GLN A 162 21.19 -1.25 2.21
CA GLN A 162 20.94 -0.20 1.21
C GLN A 162 19.57 0.47 1.36
N GLN A 163 18.55 -0.20 1.92
CA GLN A 163 17.20 0.38 2.02
C GLN A 163 16.41 -0.07 3.26
N LEU A 164 15.71 0.91 3.84
CA LEU A 164 14.41 0.73 4.47
C LEU A 164 13.38 0.79 3.34
N ASP A 165 12.96 -0.34 2.79
CA ASP A 165 11.84 -0.30 1.86
C ASP A 165 10.60 0.13 2.63
N THR A 166 10.01 1.20 2.13
CA THR A 166 8.87 1.88 2.75
C THR A 166 7.77 1.90 1.71
N TYR A 167 6.71 1.15 1.95
CA TYR A 167 5.51 1.20 1.13
C TYR A 167 4.48 2.10 1.81
N THR A 168 4.01 3.12 1.09
CA THR A 168 3.08 4.13 1.64
C THR A 168 1.79 4.16 0.85
N ILE A 169 0.67 3.88 1.52
CA ILE A 169 -0.68 4.13 1.02
C ILE A 169 -1.12 5.51 1.52
N SER A 170 -1.31 6.46 0.62
CA SER A 170 -1.81 7.81 0.94
C SER A 170 -3.26 7.95 0.52
N ILE A 171 -4.09 8.53 1.40
CA ILE A 171 -5.53 8.68 1.18
C ILE A 171 -5.91 10.13 1.41
N ASP A 172 -6.53 10.75 0.41
CA ASP A 172 -6.96 12.15 0.46
C ASP A 172 -8.44 12.30 0.90
N LYS A 173 -8.86 13.55 1.08
CA LYS A 173 -10.22 13.92 1.53
C LYS A 173 -11.34 13.58 0.53
N ASN A 174 -11.00 13.28 -0.71
CA ASN A 174 -11.94 12.89 -1.76
C ASN A 174 -11.94 11.36 -1.94
N GLY A 175 -11.16 10.64 -1.13
CA GLY A 175 -11.01 9.19 -1.24
C GLY A 175 -10.02 8.73 -2.29
N TYR A 176 -9.26 9.63 -2.92
CA TYR A 176 -8.20 9.23 -3.84
C TYR A 176 -7.08 8.52 -3.07
N ILE A 177 -6.67 7.37 -3.59
CA ILE A 177 -5.59 6.57 -3.02
C ILE A 177 -4.40 6.55 -3.98
N THR A 178 -3.21 6.83 -3.44
CA THR A 178 -1.94 6.69 -4.17
C THR A 178 -0.97 5.83 -3.36
N THR A 179 -0.13 5.07 -4.06
CA THR A 179 0.89 4.20 -3.47
C THR A 179 2.29 4.64 -3.90
N GLN A 180 3.26 4.60 -2.99
CA GLN A 180 4.68 4.86 -3.24
C GLN A 180 5.53 3.81 -2.57
#